data_AF-D3PDM7-F1
#
_entry.id   AF-D3PDM7-F1
#
_cell.length_a   1.000
_cell.length_b   1.000
_cell.length_c   1.000
_cell.angle_alpha   90.00
_cell.angle_beta   90.00
_cell.angle_gamma   90.00
#
_symmetry.space_group_name_H-M   'P 1'
#
loop_
_entity.id
_entity.type
_entity.pdbx_description
1 polymer ?
#
loop_
_entity_poly.entity_id
_entity_poly.type
_entity_poly.pdbx_seq_one_letter_code
_entity_poly.pdbx_strand_id
1 'polypeptide(L)'
;MSSLLMKRKKINTEYPSLLKTIKLAFSASFFSEKGLLFLLLNNRHTFNLITVFLFMTSLPVKGLDGKIAYSFGHIIETILLTLFFIVFLFLLSPNKKFGFLAFLRVFMAYECIDIFALISLVLPTNFISTFYSLHIGWYLALAVFAYSKINRANYVYSTINVLLAFFIVNLLPAIL
;
A
#
# COMPACT_ATOMS: atom_id res chain seq x y z
N MET A 1 3.73 -34.48 26.85
CA MET A 1 4.39 -33.17 26.62
C MET A 1 5.17 -33.09 25.29
N SER A 2 5.04 -34.07 24.38
CA SER A 2 5.81 -34.15 23.12
C SER A 2 4.99 -33.94 21.83
N SER A 3 3.65 -33.95 21.88
CA SER A 3 2.81 -33.80 20.67
C SER A 3 2.47 -32.35 20.29
N LEU A 4 2.62 -31.41 21.23
CA LEU A 4 2.34 -29.99 20.99
C LEU A 4 3.47 -29.24 20.27
N LEU A 5 4.67 -29.84 20.20
CA LEU A 5 5.82 -29.28 19.45
C LEU A 5 5.80 -29.68 17.96
N MET A 6 5.03 -30.70 17.58
CA MET A 6 4.90 -31.18 16.19
C MET A 6 3.90 -30.39 15.34
N LYS A 7 3.25 -29.37 15.91
CA LYS A 7 2.39 -28.41 15.19
C LYS A 7 3.09 -27.06 14.94
N ARG A 8 4.43 -27.04 14.95
CA ARG A 8 5.19 -26.10 14.10
C ARG A 8 4.90 -26.46 12.65
N LYS A 9 3.74 -25.95 12.19
CA LYS A 9 3.34 -25.77 10.80
C LYS A 9 4.62 -25.71 9.96
N LYS A 10 4.83 -26.72 9.09
CA LYS A 10 5.85 -26.70 8.05
C LYS A 10 5.91 -25.26 7.54
N ILE A 11 6.98 -24.55 7.88
CA ILE A 11 7.27 -23.28 7.24
C ILE A 11 7.61 -23.72 5.83
N ASN A 12 6.60 -23.75 4.95
CA ASN A 12 6.82 -24.02 3.53
C ASN A 12 7.95 -23.07 3.14
N THR A 13 9.12 -23.63 2.86
CA THR A 13 10.31 -22.93 2.38
C THR A 13 10.15 -22.46 0.94
N GLU A 14 9.04 -22.84 0.30
CA GLU A 14 8.61 -22.33 -0.99
C GLU A 14 8.49 -20.80 -0.99
N TYR A 15 9.11 -20.20 -2.01
CA TYR A 15 8.82 -18.83 -2.39
C TYR A 15 7.35 -18.73 -2.82
N PRO A 16 6.62 -17.69 -2.37
CA PRO A 16 5.24 -17.51 -2.77
C PRO A 16 5.17 -17.25 -4.27
N SER A 17 4.20 -17.87 -4.95
CA SER A 17 3.91 -17.52 -6.34
C SER A 17 3.46 -16.06 -6.46
N LEU A 18 3.67 -15.47 -7.64
CA LEU A 18 3.28 -14.10 -7.93
C LEU A 18 1.75 -13.94 -7.78
N LEU A 19 0.96 -14.89 -8.28
CA LEU A 19 -0.49 -14.92 -8.11
C LEU A 19 -0.93 -14.93 -6.64
N LYS A 20 -0.23 -15.70 -5.78
CA LYS A 20 -0.52 -15.72 -4.35
C LYS A 20 -0.26 -14.36 -3.69
N THR A 21 0.76 -13.66 -4.17
CA THR A 21 1.10 -12.31 -3.69
C THR A 21 0.04 -11.30 -4.08
N ILE A 22 -0.39 -11.32 -5.35
CA ILE A 22 -1.51 -10.49 -5.84
C ILE A 22 -2.79 -10.78 -5.06
N LYS A 23 -3.14 -12.05 -4.84
CA LYS A 23 -4.33 -12.43 -4.06
C LYS A 23 -4.28 -11.88 -2.63
N LEU A 24 -3.12 -11.93 -1.98
CA LEU A 24 -2.94 -11.37 -0.64
C LEU A 24 -3.01 -9.85 -0.63
N ALA A 25 -2.36 -9.18 -1.58
CA ALA A 25 -2.42 -7.74 -1.76
C ALA A 25 -3.87 -7.27 -2.00
N PHE A 26 -4.60 -7.96 -2.86
CA PHE A 26 -6.02 -7.71 -3.12
C PHE A 26 -6.83 -7.87 -1.84
N SER A 27 -6.67 -9.00 -1.13
CA SER A 27 -7.39 -9.20 0.14
C SER A 27 -7.09 -8.12 1.19
N ALA A 28 -5.83 -7.66 1.30
CA ALA A 28 -5.46 -6.59 2.21
C ALA A 28 -6.09 -5.24 1.80
N SER A 29 -6.23 -4.99 0.51
CA SER A 29 -6.86 -3.81 -0.08
C SER A 29 -8.39 -3.77 0.12
N PHE A 30 -8.99 -4.87 0.56
CA PHE A 30 -10.38 -4.97 1.03
C PHE A 30 -10.45 -5.16 2.56
N PHE A 31 -9.53 -4.53 3.31
CA PHE A 31 -9.54 -4.52 4.77
C PHE A 31 -9.45 -5.90 5.43
N SER A 32 -8.85 -6.90 4.76
CA SER A 32 -8.64 -8.23 5.36
C SER A 32 -7.46 -8.24 6.32
N GLU A 33 -7.74 -8.46 7.61
CA GLU A 33 -6.70 -8.58 8.65
C GLU A 33 -5.76 -9.76 8.38
N LYS A 34 -6.30 -10.87 7.88
CA LYS A 34 -5.51 -12.06 7.53
C LYS A 34 -4.52 -11.72 6.42
N GLY A 35 -4.98 -11.05 5.36
CA GLY A 35 -4.13 -10.60 4.25
C GLY A 35 -2.99 -9.70 4.73
N LEU A 36 -3.33 -8.71 5.56
CA LEU A 36 -2.36 -7.78 6.14
C LEU A 36 -1.30 -8.49 7.01
N LEU A 37 -1.71 -9.38 7.91
CA LEU A 37 -0.77 -10.12 8.76
C LEU A 37 0.16 -11.03 7.95
N PHE A 38 -0.34 -11.68 6.90
CA PHE A 38 0.48 -12.49 6.01
C PHE A 38 1.52 -11.66 5.26
N LEU A 39 1.13 -10.49 4.74
CA LEU A 39 2.05 -9.56 4.11
C LEU A 39 3.11 -9.09 5.10
N LEU A 40 2.71 -8.71 6.31
CA LEU A 40 3.61 -8.18 7.32
C LEU A 40 4.65 -9.20 7.79
N LEU A 41 4.25 -10.46 8.02
CA LEU A 41 5.11 -11.51 8.57
C LEU A 41 6.02 -12.20 7.54
N ASN A 42 5.63 -12.26 6.25
CA ASN A 42 6.36 -13.03 5.25
C ASN A 42 7.15 -12.13 4.28
N ASN A 43 8.46 -12.02 4.51
CA ASN A 43 9.38 -11.22 3.71
C ASN A 43 9.55 -11.68 2.25
N ARG A 44 9.20 -12.92 1.93
CA ARG A 44 9.34 -13.47 0.59
C ARG A 44 8.39 -12.85 -0.43
N HIS A 45 7.33 -12.16 0.02
CA HIS A 45 6.45 -11.41 -0.87
C HIS A 45 7.06 -10.11 -1.38
N THR A 46 8.13 -9.60 -0.74
CA THR A 46 8.72 -8.29 -1.08
C THR A 46 9.17 -8.23 -2.54
N PHE A 47 9.90 -9.25 -3.01
CA PHE A 47 10.39 -9.28 -4.39
C PHE A 47 9.25 -9.30 -5.40
N ASN A 48 8.23 -10.15 -5.17
CA ASN A 48 7.05 -10.20 -6.04
C ASN A 48 6.30 -8.86 -6.09
N LEU A 49 6.20 -8.16 -4.97
CA LEU A 49 5.56 -6.84 -4.92
C LEU A 49 6.37 -5.80 -5.70
N ILE A 50 7.70 -5.79 -5.57
CA ILE A 50 8.56 -4.91 -6.37
C ILE A 50 8.38 -5.21 -7.87
N THR A 51 8.36 -6.49 -8.27
CA THR A 51 8.15 -6.88 -9.67
C THR A 51 6.80 -6.40 -10.20
N VAL A 52 5.72 -6.57 -9.42
CA VAL A 52 4.39 -6.10 -9.81
C VAL A 52 4.34 -4.58 -9.88
N PHE A 53 4.94 -3.89 -8.91
CA PHE A 53 5.02 -2.43 -8.89
C PHE A 53 5.74 -1.88 -10.13
N LEU A 54 6.93 -2.41 -10.44
CA LEU A 54 7.69 -2.02 -11.64
C LEU A 54 6.88 -2.30 -12.92
N PHE A 55 6.23 -3.45 -13.02
CA PHE A 55 5.35 -3.77 -14.13
C PHE A 55 4.22 -2.74 -14.28
N MET A 56 3.50 -2.44 -13.20
CA MET A 56 2.40 -1.47 -13.21
C MET A 56 2.87 -0.06 -13.58
N THR A 57 4.01 0.39 -13.05
CA THR A 57 4.57 1.71 -13.42
C THR A 57 5.09 1.78 -14.86
N SER A 58 5.42 0.64 -15.47
CA SER A 58 5.85 0.58 -16.87
C SER A 58 4.68 0.56 -17.87
N LEU A 59 3.45 0.32 -17.39
CA LEU A 59 2.28 0.32 -18.27
C LEU A 59 1.96 1.75 -18.69
N PRO A 60 1.91 2.04 -20.01
CA PRO A 60 1.54 3.36 -20.49
C PRO A 60 0.06 3.60 -20.21
N VAL A 61 -0.22 4.42 -19.20
CA VAL A 61 -1.59 4.86 -18.87
C VAL A 61 -2.01 5.90 -19.90
N LYS A 62 -2.62 5.44 -21.01
CA LYS A 62 -3.27 6.30 -21.99
C LYS A 62 -4.75 6.39 -21.63
N GLY A 63 -5.28 7.60 -21.50
CA GLY A 63 -6.73 7.78 -21.43
C GLY A 63 -7.39 7.33 -22.74
N LEU A 64 -8.69 7.02 -22.71
CA LEU A 64 -9.48 6.70 -23.91
C LEU A 64 -9.35 7.77 -25.01
N ASP A 65 -9.08 9.02 -24.63
CA ASP A 65 -8.87 10.16 -25.53
C ASP A 65 -7.49 10.15 -26.23
N GLY A 66 -6.66 9.12 -26.02
CA GLY A 66 -5.33 8.96 -26.63
C GLY A 66 -4.25 9.90 -26.11
N LYS A 67 -4.60 10.84 -25.23
CA LYS A 67 -3.67 11.77 -24.58
C LYS A 67 -2.87 11.06 -23.50
N ILE A 68 -1.55 11.25 -23.52
CA ILE A 68 -0.65 10.78 -22.49
C ILE A 68 -0.82 11.71 -21.29
N ALA A 69 -1.39 11.20 -20.20
CA ALA A 69 -1.71 12.00 -19.02
C ALA A 69 -0.54 12.18 -18.04
N TYR A 70 0.61 11.53 -18.28
CA TYR A 70 1.71 11.48 -17.32
C TYR A 70 3.05 11.92 -17.92
N SER A 71 3.71 12.87 -17.27
CA SER A 71 5.14 13.14 -17.43
C SER A 71 5.93 12.23 -16.49
N PHE A 72 7.13 11.82 -16.90
CA PHE A 72 8.01 11.00 -16.04
C PHE A 72 8.33 11.68 -14.69
N GLY A 73 8.37 13.02 -14.68
CA GLY A 73 8.54 13.82 -13.46
C GLY A 73 7.43 13.59 -12.44
N HIS A 74 6.16 13.58 -12.86
CA HIS A 74 5.03 13.36 -11.95
C HIS A 74 5.00 11.94 -11.37
N ILE A 75 5.49 10.94 -12.11
CA ILE A 75 5.60 9.57 -11.59
C ILE A 75 6.61 9.52 -10.44
N ILE A 76 7.80 10.11 -10.63
CA ILE A 76 8.83 10.17 -9.58
C ILE A 76 8.33 10.94 -8.35
N GLU A 77 7.70 12.09 -8.57
CA GLU A 77 7.12 12.91 -7.51
C GLU A 77 6.10 12.12 -6.68
N THR A 78 5.19 11.41 -7.35
CA THR A 78 4.17 10.57 -6.68
C THR A 78 4.82 9.48 -5.85
N ILE A 79 5.83 8.77 -6.39
CA ILE A 79 6.56 7.73 -5.66
C ILE A 79 7.25 8.30 -4.41
N LEU A 80 7.88 9.47 -4.53
CA LEU A 80 8.55 10.13 -3.40
C LEU A 80 7.55 10.56 -2.32
N LEU A 81 6.42 11.17 -2.69
CA LEU A 81 5.38 11.55 -1.74
C LEU A 81 4.82 10.34 -1.00
N THR A 82 4.51 9.25 -1.72
CA THR A 82 4.06 7.99 -1.09
C THR A 82 5.13 7.43 -0.15
N LEU A 83 6.40 7.45 -0.54
CA LEU A 83 7.49 6.97 0.31
C LEU A 83 7.61 7.82 1.58
N PHE A 84 7.56 9.16 1.46
CA PHE A 84 7.59 10.06 2.61
C PHE A 84 6.39 9.81 3.53
N PHE A 85 5.20 9.62 2.98
CA PHE A 85 4.01 9.29 3.75
C PHE A 85 4.20 8.02 4.57
N ILE A 86 4.71 6.95 3.96
CA ILE A 86 5.00 5.69 4.65
C ILE A 86 6.07 5.88 5.73
N VAL A 87 7.12 6.68 5.46
CA VAL A 87 8.18 6.99 6.42
C VAL A 87 7.64 7.76 7.63
N PHE A 88 6.88 8.84 7.42
CA PHE A 88 6.27 9.61 8.52
C PHE A 88 5.30 8.75 9.32
N LEU A 89 4.48 7.95 8.65
CA LEU A 89 3.56 7.05 9.32
C LEU A 89 4.31 6.00 10.15
N PHE A 90 5.41 5.44 9.61
CA PHE A 90 6.28 4.56 10.37
C PHE A 90 6.89 5.29 11.57
N LEU A 91 7.38 6.53 11.44
CA LEU A 91 7.94 7.32 12.54
C LEU A 91 6.93 7.53 13.67
N LEU A 92 5.68 7.86 13.32
CA LEU A 92 4.56 8.01 14.26
C LEU A 92 4.13 6.67 14.88
N SER A 93 4.50 5.53 14.30
CA SER A 93 4.16 4.20 14.82
C SER A 93 4.81 3.95 16.18
N PRO A 94 4.06 3.80 17.29
CA PRO A 94 4.64 3.49 18.59
C PRO A 94 5.22 2.07 18.63
N ASN A 95 4.67 1.15 17.84
CA ASN A 95 5.14 -0.22 17.76
C ASN A 95 6.18 -0.37 16.63
N LYS A 96 7.46 -0.48 17.01
CA LYS A 96 8.58 -0.74 16.08
C LYS A 96 8.98 -2.22 16.01
N LYS A 97 8.21 -3.13 16.63
CA LYS A 97 8.50 -4.58 16.61
C LYS A 97 8.61 -5.11 15.18
N PHE A 98 7.85 -4.53 14.26
CA PHE A 98 7.97 -4.79 12.83
C PHE A 98 8.84 -3.70 12.22
N GLY A 99 9.98 -4.07 11.64
CA GLY A 99 10.88 -3.12 11.00
C GLY A 99 10.24 -2.41 9.80
N PHE A 100 10.85 -1.30 9.37
CA PHE A 100 10.35 -0.45 8.28
C PHE A 100 10.00 -1.23 7.00
N LEU A 101 10.81 -2.22 6.62
CA LEU A 101 10.57 -3.06 5.44
C LEU A 101 9.23 -3.83 5.50
N ALA A 102 8.74 -4.18 6.70
CA ALA A 102 7.44 -4.83 6.84
C ALA A 102 6.30 -3.82 6.60
N PHE A 103 6.45 -2.59 7.09
CA PHE A 103 5.56 -1.47 6.80
C PHE A 103 5.51 -1.20 5.29
N LEU A 104 6.68 -0.96 4.68
CA LEU A 104 6.81 -0.70 3.25
C LEU A 104 6.14 -1.79 2.41
N ARG A 105 6.26 -3.06 2.81
CA ARG A 105 5.62 -4.18 2.10
C ARG A 105 4.10 -4.12 2.10
N VAL A 106 3.48 -3.70 3.20
CA VAL A 106 2.01 -3.55 3.26
C VAL A 106 1.56 -2.43 2.32
N PHE A 107 2.23 -1.26 2.37
CA PHE A 107 1.87 -0.14 1.53
C PHE A 107 2.16 -0.39 0.05
N MET A 108 3.29 -1.03 -0.29
CA MET A 108 3.55 -1.50 -1.67
C MET A 108 2.45 -2.44 -2.18
N ALA A 109 1.85 -3.25 -1.31
CA ALA A 109 0.74 -4.11 -1.72
C ALA A 109 -0.52 -3.31 -2.08
N TYR A 110 -0.74 -2.16 -1.45
CA TYR A 110 -1.82 -1.24 -1.82
C TYR A 110 -1.53 -0.56 -3.15
N GLU A 111 -0.30 -0.07 -3.36
CA GLU A 111 0.13 0.52 -4.64
C GLU A 111 0.02 -0.47 -5.80
N CYS A 112 0.41 -1.73 -5.59
CA CYS A 112 0.36 -2.75 -6.65
C CYS A 112 -1.06 -3.09 -7.12
N ILE A 113 -2.04 -2.97 -6.23
CA ILE A 113 -3.41 -3.38 -6.50
C ILE A 113 -4.27 -2.22 -6.96
N ASP A 114 -3.83 -0.98 -6.72
CA ASP A 114 -4.56 0.27 -6.97
C ASP A 114 -5.68 0.10 -8.01
N ILE A 115 -6.85 -0.28 -7.48
CA ILE A 115 -8.01 -0.68 -8.28
C ILE A 115 -8.53 0.57 -9.00
N PHE A 116 -8.29 1.73 -8.39
CA PHE A 116 -8.68 3.02 -8.91
C PHE A 116 -7.78 3.41 -10.10
N ALA A 117 -6.48 3.11 -10.10
CA ALA A 117 -5.65 3.30 -11.29
C ALA A 117 -6.20 2.55 -12.52
N LEU A 118 -6.66 1.31 -12.36
CA LEU A 118 -7.26 0.54 -13.47
C LEU A 118 -8.59 1.13 -13.95
N ILE A 119 -9.43 1.61 -13.04
CA ILE A 119 -10.72 2.23 -13.40
C ILE A 119 -10.49 3.60 -14.05
N SER A 120 -9.45 4.33 -13.65
CA SER A 120 -9.11 5.65 -14.21
C SER A 120 -8.75 5.58 -15.71
N LEU A 121 -8.27 4.44 -16.21
CA LEU A 121 -8.01 4.20 -17.64
C LEU A 121 -9.28 4.22 -18.49
N VAL A 122 -10.43 3.87 -17.91
CA VAL A 122 -11.70 3.67 -18.61
C VAL A 122 -12.65 4.85 -18.40
N LEU A 123 -12.31 5.78 -17.50
CA LEU A 123 -13.15 6.93 -17.18
C LEU A 123 -12.90 8.11 -18.13
N PRO A 124 -13.95 8.84 -18.56
CA PRO A 124 -13.81 10.11 -19.26
C PRO A 124 -13.11 11.15 -18.37
N THR A 125 -12.31 12.03 -18.98
CA THR A 125 -11.47 13.02 -18.27
C THR A 125 -12.23 13.89 -17.27
N ASN A 126 -13.51 14.18 -17.53
CA ASN A 126 -14.37 15.00 -16.66
C ASN A 126 -14.70 14.34 -15.31
N PHE A 127 -14.62 13.01 -15.20
CA PHE A 127 -14.88 12.27 -13.97
C PHE A 127 -13.62 12.01 -13.14
N ILE A 128 -12.43 12.26 -13.70
CA ILE A 128 -11.15 11.95 -13.05
C ILE A 128 -10.99 12.74 -11.73
N SER A 129 -11.42 14.00 -11.68
CA SER A 129 -11.29 14.83 -10.47
C SER A 129 -12.09 14.30 -9.28
N THR A 130 -13.35 13.89 -9.51
CA THR A 130 -14.21 13.31 -8.46
C THR A 130 -13.69 11.93 -8.04
N PHE A 131 -13.20 11.17 -9.01
CA PHE A 131 -12.64 9.85 -8.79
C PHE A 131 -11.35 9.89 -7.96
N TYR A 132 -10.53 10.94 -8.13
CA TYR A 132 -9.30 11.14 -7.35
C TYR A 132 -9.58 11.35 -5.86
N SER A 133 -10.63 12.10 -5.51
CA SER A 133 -11.04 12.27 -4.10
C SER A 133 -11.48 10.95 -3.46
N LEU A 134 -12.22 10.12 -4.20
CA LEU A 134 -12.60 8.78 -3.76
C LEU A 134 -11.37 7.88 -3.57
N HIS A 135 -10.42 7.95 -4.51
CA HIS A 135 -9.17 7.19 -4.45
C HIS A 135 -8.35 7.56 -3.20
N ILE A 136 -8.13 8.85 -2.93
CA ILE A 136 -7.44 9.31 -1.72
C ILE A 136 -8.17 8.84 -0.47
N GLY A 137 -9.50 8.97 -0.42
CA GLY A 137 -10.30 8.53 0.73
C GLY A 137 -10.16 7.04 1.01
N TRP A 138 -10.19 6.21 -0.04
CA TRP A 138 -9.95 4.77 0.06
C TRP A 138 -8.54 4.46 0.55
N TYR A 139 -7.52 5.11 0.00
CA TYR A 139 -6.12 4.89 0.38
C TYR A 139 -5.86 5.27 1.84
N LEU A 140 -6.39 6.42 2.29
CA LEU A 140 -6.30 6.84 3.69
C LEU A 140 -7.03 5.87 4.62
N ALA A 141 -8.19 5.35 4.22
CA ALA A 141 -8.89 4.34 5.00
C ALA A 141 -8.04 3.05 5.15
N LEU A 142 -7.38 2.60 4.07
CA LEU A 142 -6.45 1.47 4.13
C LEU A 142 -5.25 1.75 5.04
N ALA A 143 -4.68 2.96 4.97
CA ALA A 143 -3.60 3.37 5.85
C ALA A 143 -4.02 3.35 7.32
N VAL A 144 -5.22 3.86 7.65
CA VAL A 144 -5.79 3.83 9.00
C VAL A 144 -6.00 2.39 9.49
N PHE A 145 -6.56 1.54 8.64
CA PHE A 145 -6.74 0.13 8.94
C PHE A 145 -5.41 -0.56 9.21
N ALA A 146 -4.43 -0.39 8.33
CA ALA A 146 -3.11 -0.99 8.51
C ALA A 146 -2.43 -0.49 9.78
N TYR A 147 -2.37 0.82 9.99
CA TYR A 147 -1.75 1.42 11.15
C TYR A 147 -2.41 0.96 12.46
N SER A 148 -3.75 0.91 12.51
CA SER A 148 -4.52 0.40 13.66
C SER A 148 -4.14 -1.05 13.99
N LYS A 149 -4.11 -1.94 12.99
CA LYS A 149 -3.83 -3.36 13.22
C LYS A 149 -2.38 -3.62 13.58
N ILE A 150 -1.43 -2.90 12.97
CA ILE A 150 0.00 -3.04 13.27
C ILE A 150 0.33 -2.55 14.68
N ASN A 151 -0.26 -1.42 15.08
CA ASN A 151 -0.02 -0.81 16.38
C ASN A 151 -0.93 -1.34 17.49
N ARG A 152 -1.96 -2.14 17.15
CA ARG A 152 -3.04 -2.54 18.06
C ARG A 152 -3.69 -1.33 18.73
N ALA A 153 -3.83 -0.25 17.97
CA ALA A 153 -4.42 1.01 18.42
C ALA A 153 -5.88 1.11 17.94
N ASN A 154 -6.69 1.93 18.62
CA ASN A 154 -8.05 2.20 18.18
C ASN A 154 -8.05 2.98 16.85
N TYR A 155 -9.19 2.94 16.14
CA TYR A 155 -9.32 3.60 14.84
C TYR A 155 -9.19 5.12 14.94
N VAL A 156 -9.73 5.75 15.99
CA VAL A 156 -9.66 7.22 16.16
C VAL A 156 -8.22 7.71 16.24
N TYR A 157 -7.40 7.11 17.11
CA TYR A 157 -5.98 7.43 17.23
C TYR A 157 -5.23 7.17 15.93
N SER A 158 -5.57 6.07 15.24
CA SER A 158 -4.95 5.72 13.96
C SER A 158 -5.30 6.74 12.87
N THR A 159 -6.56 7.20 12.82
CA THR A 159 -7.02 8.26 11.91
C THR A 159 -6.25 9.55 12.15
N ILE A 160 -6.09 9.98 13.40
CA ILE A 160 -5.35 11.21 13.73
C ILE A 160 -3.90 11.13 13.20
N ASN A 161 -3.20 10.03 13.48
CA ASN A 161 -1.80 9.87 13.03
C ASN A 161 -1.68 9.78 11.52
N VAL A 162 -2.59 9.08 10.85
CA VAL A 162 -2.60 8.98 9.38
C VAL A 162 -2.88 10.33 8.74
N LEU A 163 -3.87 11.08 9.23
CA LEU A 163 -4.17 12.41 8.72
C LEU A 163 -3.01 13.37 8.97
N LEU A 164 -2.38 13.31 10.14
CA LEU A 164 -1.21 14.15 10.46
C LEU A 164 -0.04 13.84 9.50
N ALA A 165 0.27 12.56 9.26
CA ALA A 165 1.27 12.18 8.27
C ALA A 165 0.90 12.66 6.86
N PHE A 166 -0.37 12.52 6.47
CA PHE A 166 -0.86 12.98 5.18
C PHE A 166 -0.70 14.49 5.00
N PHE A 167 -1.11 15.29 5.98
CA PHE A 167 -0.98 16.75 5.92
C PHE A 167 0.49 17.19 5.88
N ILE A 168 1.35 16.61 6.71
CA ILE A 168 2.80 16.94 6.68
C ILE A 168 3.38 16.68 5.30
N VAL A 169 3.03 15.56 4.68
CA VAL A 169 3.57 15.20 3.36
C VAL A 169 3.01 16.06 2.23
N ASN A 170 1.73 16.41 2.28
CA ASN A 170 1.13 17.30 1.28
C ASN A 170 1.56 18.77 1.45
N LEU A 171 2.08 19.15 2.62
CA LEU A 171 2.64 20.48 2.85
C LEU A 171 4.13 20.59 2.47
N LEU A 172 4.86 19.47 2.34
CA LEU A 172 6.26 19.47 1.91
C LEU A 172 6.51 20.23 0.60
N PRO A 173 5.71 20.03 -0.48
CA PRO A 173 5.89 20.77 -1.73
C PRO A 173 5.64 22.28 -1.63
N ALA A 174 4.92 22.74 -0.60
CA ALA A 174 4.66 24.17 -0.40
C ALA A 174 5.80 24.89 0.37
N ILE A 175 6.70 24.12 0.98
CA ILE A 175 7.78 24.63 1.85
C ILE A 175 9.16 24.48 1.16
N LEU A 176 9.30 23.52 0.24
CA LEU A 176 10.48 23.29 -0.60
C LEU A 176 10.41 24.09 -1.91
#